data_AF-A0AAE9F3R5-F1
#
_entry.id   AF-A0AAE9F3R5-F1
#
_cell.length_a   1.000
_cell.length_b   1.000
_cell.length_c   1.000
_cell.angle_alpha   90.00
_cell.angle_beta   90.00
_cell.angle_gamma   90.00
#
_symmetry.space_group_name_H-M   'P 1'
#
loop_
_entity.id
_entity.type
_entity.pdbx_description
1 polymer ?
#
loop_
_entity_poly.entity_id
_entity_poly.type
_entity_poly.pdbx_seq_one_letter_code
_entity_poly.pdbx_strand_id
1 'polypeptide(L)'
;MSRLGSLVQFCHRAQNPMFAAFLRTAHCALKNMPIQSDIVGKWNFVSSENFDEYLKEVGVGWAVRTIATKTKPTLEFAVKGDEWTMNSNSTFKNYTLKWKLGAASDEKTADGRDVSSVFNVEGDKLVQVETGKGGGKDSRIERYIENGKLVIVCTCNNVKCTRVYEKAA
;
A
#
# COMPACT_ATOMS: atom_id res chain seq x y z
N MET A 1 -53.35 41.13 25.80
CA MET A 1 -53.42 40.12 26.87
C MET A 1 -52.54 38.94 26.49
N SER A 2 -51.54 38.61 27.34
CA SER A 2 -50.92 37.28 27.53
C SER A 2 -50.21 36.62 26.32
N ARG A 3 -48.95 36.16 26.32
CA ARG A 3 -47.88 35.93 27.32
C ARG A 3 -46.57 35.73 26.54
N LEU A 4 -45.47 36.30 27.03
CA LEU A 4 -44.10 35.99 26.63
C LEU A 4 -43.71 34.56 27.05
N GLY A 5 -42.95 33.87 26.20
CA GLY A 5 -42.32 32.58 26.50
C GLY A 5 -41.02 32.38 25.72
N SER A 6 -39.90 32.71 26.39
CA SER A 6 -38.57 32.08 26.33
C SER A 6 -37.92 31.73 24.99
N LEU A 7 -36.83 32.43 24.65
CA LEU A 7 -35.53 31.82 24.26
C LEU A 7 -34.49 32.93 24.04
N VAL A 8 -34.03 33.50 25.16
CA VAL A 8 -32.69 34.07 25.25
C VAL A 8 -31.73 32.90 25.49
N GLN A 9 -30.47 33.07 25.08
CA GLN A 9 -29.32 32.16 25.25
C GLN A 9 -29.12 31.16 24.11
N PHE A 10 -28.27 31.49 23.14
CA PHE A 10 -27.02 30.77 22.87
C PHE A 10 -26.23 31.49 21.77
N CYS A 11 -25.71 32.66 22.12
CA CYS A 11 -24.72 33.37 21.33
C CYS A 11 -23.47 33.55 22.21
N HIS A 12 -22.69 32.48 22.41
CA HIS A 12 -21.26 32.51 22.80
C HIS A 12 -20.77 31.09 23.14
N ARG A 13 -20.10 30.42 22.19
CA ARG A 13 -18.97 29.49 22.43
C ARG A 13 -18.50 28.86 21.13
N ALA A 14 -17.75 29.63 20.34
CA ALA A 14 -16.90 29.08 19.28
C ALA A 14 -15.48 29.62 19.43
N GLN A 15 -14.94 29.53 20.64
CA GLN A 15 -13.51 29.68 20.93
C GLN A 15 -13.16 28.64 21.99
N ASN A 16 -13.11 27.37 21.60
CA ASN A 16 -12.51 26.32 22.42
C ASN A 16 -11.17 25.92 21.77
N PRO A 17 -10.02 26.38 22.30
CA PRO A 17 -8.70 26.11 21.71
C PRO A 17 -8.33 24.61 21.72
N MET A 18 -9.10 23.77 22.41
CA MET A 18 -8.91 22.33 22.47
C MET A 18 -9.28 21.60 21.15
N PHE A 19 -10.21 22.14 20.36
CA PHE A 19 -10.58 21.54 19.05
C PHE A 19 -9.56 21.85 17.94
N ALA A 20 -8.93 23.03 17.99
CA ALA A 20 -7.86 23.39 17.06
C ALA A 20 -6.57 22.60 17.31
N ALA A 21 -6.33 22.17 18.55
CA ALA A 21 -5.20 21.33 18.91
C ALA A 21 -5.30 19.94 18.27
N PHE A 22 -6.49 19.32 18.25
CA PHE A 22 -6.74 18.01 17.66
C PHE A 22 -6.51 17.97 16.14
N LEU A 23 -6.92 19.01 15.42
CA LEU A 23 -6.70 19.09 13.97
C LEU A 23 -5.23 19.37 13.61
N ARG A 24 -4.47 20.07 14.47
CA ARG A 24 -3.02 20.23 14.29
C ARG A 24 -2.24 18.95 14.62
N THR A 25 -2.70 18.13 15.57
CA THR A 25 -2.03 16.86 15.90
C THR A 25 -2.22 15.82 14.79
N ALA A 26 -3.40 15.75 14.18
CA ALA A 26 -3.66 14.86 13.05
C ALA A 26 -2.78 15.19 11.83
N HIS A 27 -2.52 16.47 11.58
CA HIS A 27 -1.64 16.91 10.48
C HIS A 27 -0.14 16.68 10.75
N CYS A 28 0.24 16.40 12.01
CA CYS A 28 1.63 16.16 12.40
C CYS A 28 1.97 14.66 12.53
N ALA A 29 0.99 13.80 12.84
CA ALA A 29 1.20 12.35 13.02
C ALA A 29 1.48 11.60 11.70
N LEU A 30 1.18 12.20 10.55
CA LEU A 30 1.47 11.63 9.23
C LEU A 30 2.93 11.80 8.78
N LYS A 31 3.78 12.54 9.52
CA LYS A 31 5.09 12.98 8.99
C LYS A 31 6.26 12.01 9.18
N ASN A 32 6.19 11.02 10.06
CA ASN A 32 7.32 10.11 10.30
C ASN A 32 6.86 8.67 10.56
N MET A 33 6.22 8.03 9.57
CA MET A 33 6.20 6.57 9.54
C MET A 33 7.58 6.10 9.04
N PRO A 34 8.35 5.31 9.80
CA PRO A 34 9.71 4.93 9.42
C PRO A 34 9.74 4.29 8.03
N ILE A 35 8.77 3.43 7.73
CA ILE A 35 8.69 2.78 6.41
C ILE A 35 8.49 3.76 5.25
N GLN A 36 7.83 4.91 5.46
CA GLN A 36 7.58 5.88 4.40
C GLN A 36 8.86 6.55 3.91
N SER A 37 9.80 6.89 4.80
CA SER A 37 11.10 7.41 4.40
C SER A 37 12.00 6.31 3.86
N ASP A 38 11.96 5.12 4.48
CA ASP A 38 12.99 4.10 4.26
C ASP A 38 12.79 3.36 2.93
N ILE A 39 11.54 3.16 2.52
CA ILE A 39 11.20 2.48 1.27
C ILE A 39 11.36 3.38 0.03
N VAL A 40 11.35 4.70 0.20
CA VAL A 40 11.47 5.65 -0.92
C VAL A 40 12.83 5.52 -1.60
N GLY A 41 12.79 5.49 -2.93
CA GLY A 41 13.95 5.30 -3.79
C GLY A 41 13.79 4.12 -4.73
N LYS A 42 14.90 3.79 -5.39
CA LYS A 42 14.97 2.76 -6.43
C LYS A 42 15.62 1.50 -5.87
N TRP A 43 15.11 0.34 -6.29
CA TRP A 43 15.44 -0.97 -5.75
C TRP A 43 15.62 -1.99 -6.88
N ASN A 44 16.78 -2.65 -6.91
CA ASN A 44 17.12 -3.66 -7.90
C ASN A 44 16.84 -5.07 -7.35
N PHE A 45 16.29 -5.93 -8.19
CA PHE A 45 15.96 -7.31 -7.83
C PHE A 45 17.21 -8.13 -7.51
N VAL A 46 17.18 -8.86 -6.39
CA VAL A 46 18.28 -9.74 -5.94
C VAL A 46 17.87 -11.21 -6.01
N SER A 47 16.80 -11.58 -5.31
CA SER A 47 16.36 -12.98 -5.22
C SER A 47 14.85 -13.11 -5.07
N SER A 48 14.35 -14.30 -5.37
CA SER A 48 12.95 -14.67 -5.18
C SER A 48 12.84 -16.15 -4.82
N GLU A 49 11.99 -16.44 -3.86
CA GLU A 49 11.71 -17.79 -3.38
C GLU A 49 10.22 -18.07 -3.48
N ASN A 50 9.86 -19.26 -3.97
CA ASN A 50 8.48 -19.77 -4.04
C ASN A 50 7.46 -18.92 -4.83
N PHE A 51 7.92 -18.07 -5.74
CA PHE A 51 7.04 -17.15 -6.49
C PHE A 51 6.14 -17.87 -7.49
N ASP A 52 6.58 -18.96 -8.14
CA ASP A 52 5.73 -19.74 -9.05
C ASP A 52 4.54 -20.38 -8.32
N GLU A 53 4.79 -20.99 -7.14
CA GLU A 53 3.72 -21.58 -6.33
C GLU A 53 2.75 -20.52 -5.80
N TYR A 54 3.24 -19.34 -5.39
CA TYR A 54 2.36 -18.22 -5.05
C TYR A 54 1.50 -17.80 -6.25
N LEU A 55 2.09 -17.60 -7.44
CA LEU A 55 1.34 -17.22 -8.65
C LEU A 55 0.31 -18.29 -9.04
N LYS A 56 0.66 -19.56 -8.92
CA LYS A 56 -0.25 -20.67 -9.13
C LYS A 56 -1.38 -20.66 -8.12
N GLU A 57 -1.07 -20.39 -6.86
CA GLU A 57 -2.05 -20.33 -5.79
C GLU A 57 -3.05 -19.20 -6.03
N VAL A 58 -2.62 -18.00 -6.43
CA VAL A 58 -3.55 -16.89 -6.78
C VAL A 58 -4.31 -17.10 -8.10
N GLY A 59 -4.06 -18.20 -8.82
CA GLY A 59 -4.81 -18.58 -10.02
C GLY A 59 -4.21 -18.13 -11.35
N VAL A 60 -2.95 -17.69 -11.38
CA VAL A 60 -2.28 -17.25 -12.61
C VAL A 60 -1.92 -18.46 -13.48
N GLY A 61 -2.24 -18.39 -14.77
CA GLY A 61 -1.96 -19.47 -15.72
C GLY A 61 -0.46 -19.69 -15.99
N TRP A 62 -0.08 -20.95 -16.28
CA TRP A 62 1.31 -21.40 -16.41
C TRP A 62 2.20 -20.54 -17.33
N ALA A 63 1.68 -20.08 -18.47
CA ALA A 63 2.43 -19.25 -19.40
C ALA A 63 2.85 -17.91 -18.79
N VAL A 64 1.93 -17.23 -18.09
CA VAL A 64 2.21 -15.95 -17.42
C VAL A 64 3.19 -16.16 -16.26
N ARG A 65 3.05 -17.25 -15.49
CA ARG A 65 3.97 -17.57 -14.40
C ARG A 65 5.41 -17.81 -14.89
N THR A 66 5.55 -18.51 -16.02
CA THR A 66 6.87 -18.77 -16.63
C THR A 66 7.59 -17.49 -17.03
N ILE A 67 6.85 -16.49 -17.50
CA ILE A 67 7.42 -15.18 -17.83
C ILE A 67 7.72 -14.41 -16.54
N ALA A 68 6.75 -14.32 -15.62
CA ALA A 68 6.85 -13.53 -14.40
C ALA A 68 8.02 -13.97 -13.49
N THR A 69 8.25 -15.28 -13.36
CA THR A 69 9.36 -15.84 -12.55
C THR A 69 10.75 -15.52 -13.12
N LYS A 70 10.85 -15.26 -14.43
CA LYS A 70 12.10 -14.88 -15.10
C LYS A 70 12.34 -13.36 -15.07
N THR A 71 11.33 -12.57 -14.72
CA THR A 71 11.49 -11.11 -14.65
C THR A 71 12.25 -10.68 -13.40
N LYS A 72 13.17 -9.74 -13.60
CA LYS A 72 13.94 -9.07 -12.53
C LYS A 72 13.58 -7.58 -12.54
N PRO A 73 12.38 -7.20 -12.07
CA PRO A 73 11.94 -5.82 -12.15
C PRO A 73 12.77 -4.94 -11.22
N THR A 74 12.99 -3.70 -11.61
CA THR A 74 13.43 -2.63 -10.72
C THR A 74 12.20 -1.92 -10.17
N LEU A 75 12.13 -1.73 -8.87
CA LEU A 75 11.04 -1.02 -8.20
C LEU A 75 11.49 0.38 -7.81
N GLU A 76 10.63 1.38 -8.02
CA GLU A 76 10.88 2.75 -7.58
C GLU A 76 9.67 3.26 -6.82
N PHE A 77 9.89 3.66 -5.56
CA PHE A 77 8.86 4.21 -4.69
C PHE A 77 9.07 5.70 -4.49
N ALA A 78 7.99 6.46 -4.61
CA ALA A 78 7.97 7.89 -4.37
C ALA A 78 6.70 8.29 -3.61
N VAL A 79 6.81 9.33 -2.78
CA VAL A 79 5.68 9.90 -2.04
C VAL A 79 5.66 11.41 -2.23
N LYS A 80 4.51 11.95 -2.66
CA LYS A 80 4.30 13.39 -2.86
C LYS A 80 3.07 13.83 -2.06
N GLY A 81 3.30 14.44 -0.89
CA GLY A 81 2.23 14.71 0.06
C GLY A 81 1.64 13.39 0.55
N ASP A 82 0.36 13.17 0.26
CA ASP A 82 -0.36 11.95 0.66
C ASP A 82 -0.48 10.91 -0.48
N GLU A 83 0.00 11.23 -1.68
CA GLU A 83 -0.02 10.31 -2.84
C GLU A 83 1.28 9.48 -2.87
N TRP A 84 1.10 8.16 -2.85
CA TRP A 84 2.17 7.19 -3.04
C TRP A 84 2.21 6.74 -4.50
N THR A 85 3.41 6.48 -5.01
CA THR A 85 3.64 5.94 -6.34
C THR A 85 4.67 4.82 -6.28
N MET A 86 4.39 3.71 -6.99
CA MET A 86 5.33 2.62 -7.23
C MET A 86 5.44 2.39 -8.74
N ASN A 87 6.65 2.49 -9.27
CA ASN A 87 6.96 2.07 -10.63
C ASN A 87 7.70 0.73 -10.58
N SER A 88 7.14 -0.27 -11.24
CA SER A 88 7.80 -1.55 -11.50
C SER A 88 8.25 -1.59 -12.96
N ASN A 89 9.56 -1.45 -13.18
CA ASN A 89 10.16 -1.46 -14.50
C ASN A 89 10.79 -2.82 -14.77
N SER A 90 10.40 -3.49 -15.87
CA SER A 90 11.01 -4.75 -16.30
C SER A 90 11.23 -4.71 -17.81
N THR A 91 12.10 -5.59 -18.32
CA THR A 91 12.32 -5.75 -19.77
C THR A 91 11.06 -6.18 -20.53
N PHE A 92 10.03 -6.66 -19.82
CA PHE A 92 8.79 -7.14 -20.42
C PHE A 92 7.69 -6.07 -20.40
N LYS A 93 7.37 -5.52 -19.22
CA LYS A 93 6.35 -4.48 -19.03
C LYS A 93 6.72 -3.55 -17.89
N ASN A 94 6.41 -2.28 -18.07
CA ASN A 94 6.44 -1.28 -17.01
C ASN A 94 5.03 -1.11 -16.44
N TYR A 95 4.94 -1.02 -15.13
CA TYR A 95 3.68 -0.91 -14.40
C TYR A 95 3.80 0.19 -13.34
N THR A 96 2.89 1.16 -13.36
CA THR A 96 2.85 2.25 -12.37
C THR A 96 1.58 2.13 -11.56
N LEU A 97 1.73 2.09 -10.25
CA LEU A 97 0.64 2.10 -9.29
C LEU A 97 0.67 3.38 -8.48
N LYS A 98 -0.50 3.99 -8.29
CA LYS A 98 -0.69 5.17 -7.44
C LYS A 98 -1.79 4.91 -6.43
N TRP A 99 -1.56 5.28 -5.19
CA TRP A 99 -2.52 5.05 -4.12
C TRP A 99 -2.43 6.10 -3.02
N LYS A 100 -3.45 6.09 -2.16
CA LYS A 100 -3.44 6.76 -0.86
C LYS A 100 -3.69 5.72 0.22
N LEU A 101 -3.08 5.90 1.38
CA LEU A 101 -3.27 4.96 2.50
C LEU A 101 -4.73 4.94 2.96
N GLY A 102 -5.23 3.75 3.27
CA GLY A 102 -6.61 3.51 3.73
C GLY A 102 -7.70 3.65 2.65
N ALA A 103 -7.35 4.04 1.42
CA ALA A 103 -8.30 4.15 0.32
C ALA A 103 -8.28 2.87 -0.54
N ALA A 104 -9.46 2.27 -0.73
CA ALA A 104 -9.61 1.14 -1.65
C ALA A 104 -9.57 1.62 -3.10
N SER A 105 -8.89 0.88 -3.95
CA SER A 105 -8.83 1.11 -5.40
C SER A 105 -8.94 -0.18 -6.18
N ASP A 106 -9.74 -0.15 -7.24
CA ASP A 106 -9.80 -1.24 -8.19
C ASP A 106 -8.55 -1.26 -9.06
N GLU A 107 -7.90 -2.42 -9.10
CA GLU A 107 -6.61 -2.61 -9.77
C GLU A 107 -6.67 -3.85 -10.65
N LYS A 108 -6.15 -3.71 -11.87
CA LYS A 108 -5.75 -4.88 -12.65
C LYS A 108 -4.26 -5.13 -12.40
N THR A 109 -3.96 -6.20 -11.69
CA THR A 109 -2.60 -6.53 -11.28
C THR A 109 -1.74 -6.92 -12.49
N ALA A 110 -0.41 -6.84 -12.34
CA ALA A 110 0.53 -7.15 -13.44
C ALA A 110 0.42 -8.59 -13.96
N ASP A 111 -0.05 -9.52 -13.12
CA ASP A 111 -0.33 -10.93 -13.45
C ASP A 111 -1.72 -11.16 -14.06
N GLY A 112 -2.53 -10.09 -14.21
CA GLY A 112 -3.77 -10.09 -14.96
C GLY A 112 -5.04 -10.34 -14.15
N ARG A 113 -4.96 -10.34 -12.81
CA ARG A 113 -6.12 -10.47 -11.91
C ARG A 113 -6.83 -9.13 -11.74
N ASP A 114 -8.14 -9.17 -11.58
CA ASP A 114 -8.94 -8.02 -11.16
C ASP A 114 -9.13 -8.08 -9.65
N VAL A 115 -8.62 -7.08 -8.93
CA VAL A 115 -8.65 -7.02 -7.47
C VAL A 115 -9.12 -5.64 -6.98
N SER A 116 -9.57 -5.59 -5.73
CA SER A 116 -9.65 -4.35 -4.95
C SER A 116 -8.47 -4.32 -3.99
N SER A 117 -7.60 -3.32 -4.11
CA SER A 117 -6.40 -3.15 -3.29
C SER A 117 -6.62 -2.07 -2.23
N VAL A 118 -6.18 -2.31 -0.99
CA VAL A 118 -6.06 -1.30 0.07
C VAL A 118 -4.64 -1.34 0.62
N PHE A 119 -4.01 -0.17 0.73
CA PHE A 119 -2.67 -0.01 1.31
C PHE A 119 -2.74 0.62 2.69
N ASN A 120 -2.05 0.02 3.66
CA ASN A 120 -1.94 0.50 5.03
C ASN A 120 -0.49 0.40 5.51
N VAL A 121 -0.18 1.18 6.55
CA VAL A 121 1.07 1.03 7.29
C VAL A 121 0.76 0.31 8.60
N GLU A 122 1.38 -0.85 8.80
CA GLU A 122 1.24 -1.66 10.01
C GLU A 122 2.63 -1.78 10.65
N GLY A 123 2.89 -0.96 11.69
CA GLY A 123 4.21 -0.87 12.30
C GLY A 123 5.26 -0.32 11.35
N ASP A 124 6.27 -1.13 11.03
CA ASP A 124 7.37 -0.84 10.11
C ASP A 124 7.13 -1.41 8.69
N LYS A 125 5.91 -1.87 8.40
CA LYS A 125 5.56 -2.50 7.13
C LYS A 125 4.57 -1.67 6.34
N LEU A 126 4.79 -1.59 5.04
CA LEU A 126 3.77 -1.22 4.07
C LEU A 126 3.02 -2.49 3.65
N VAL A 127 1.75 -2.56 4.01
CA VAL A 127 0.89 -3.72 3.77
C VAL A 127 -0.12 -3.37 2.69
N GLN A 128 -0.22 -4.24 1.69
CA GLN A 128 -1.27 -4.23 0.68
C GLN A 128 -2.15 -5.45 0.90
N VAL A 129 -3.45 -5.23 0.99
CA VAL A 129 -4.46 -6.29 0.98
C VAL A 129 -5.18 -6.22 -0.34
N GLU A 130 -5.10 -7.30 -1.12
CA GLU A 130 -5.82 -7.50 -2.37
C GLU A 130 -7.01 -8.42 -2.14
N THR A 131 -8.21 -7.95 -2.43
CA THR A 131 -9.42 -8.77 -2.46
C THR A 131 -9.74 -9.17 -3.88
N GLY A 132 -9.81 -10.48 -4.15
CA GLY A 132 -10.07 -11.00 -5.48
C GLY A 132 -11.49 -10.72 -5.97
N LYS A 133 -11.65 -10.30 -7.23
CA LYS A 133 -12.97 -10.15 -7.85
C LYS A 133 -13.36 -11.38 -8.65
N GLY A 134 -14.67 -11.61 -8.82
CA GLY A 134 -15.18 -12.66 -9.70
C GLY A 134 -14.79 -14.09 -9.29
N GLY A 135 -14.63 -14.35 -7.98
CA GLY A 135 -14.14 -15.64 -7.46
C GLY A 135 -12.62 -15.78 -7.44
N GLY A 136 -11.88 -14.70 -7.73
CA GLY A 136 -10.45 -14.61 -7.49
C GLY A 136 -10.10 -14.74 -6.00
N LYS A 137 -8.85 -15.14 -5.72
CA LYS A 137 -8.36 -15.31 -4.35
C LYS A 137 -7.78 -14.02 -3.79
N ASP A 138 -7.90 -13.88 -2.48
CA ASP A 138 -7.32 -12.78 -1.73
C ASP A 138 -5.81 -12.97 -1.56
N SER A 139 -5.09 -11.86 -1.47
CA SER A 139 -3.66 -11.86 -1.23
C SER A 139 -3.27 -10.75 -0.26
N ARG A 140 -2.19 -11.00 0.49
CA ARG A 140 -1.55 -10.01 1.37
C ARG A 140 -0.10 -9.86 0.97
N ILE A 141 0.31 -8.62 0.72
CA ILE A 141 1.67 -8.26 0.32
C ILE A 141 2.25 -7.33 1.38
N GLU A 142 3.28 -7.78 2.08
CA GLU A 142 4.01 -7.01 3.08
C GLU A 142 5.35 -6.55 2.52
N ARG A 143 5.67 -5.27 2.68
CA ARG A 143 6.93 -4.66 2.26
C ARG A 143 7.60 -4.02 3.46
N TYR A 144 8.83 -4.39 3.75
CA TYR A 144 9.60 -3.86 4.87
C TYR A 144 11.09 -3.80 4.55
N ILE A 145 11.82 -2.98 5.30
CA ILE A 145 13.27 -2.86 5.17
C ILE A 145 13.94 -3.71 6.24
N GLU A 146 14.83 -4.60 5.81
CA GLU A 146 15.63 -5.45 6.69
C GLU A 146 17.08 -5.42 6.24
N ASN A 147 17.99 -5.01 7.13
CA ASN A 147 19.43 -4.91 6.85
C ASN A 147 19.76 -4.10 5.56
N GLY A 148 19.02 -3.01 5.33
CA GLY A 148 19.18 -2.14 4.15
C GLY A 148 18.63 -2.73 2.84
N LYS A 149 17.94 -3.88 2.89
CA LYS A 149 17.28 -4.51 1.75
C LYS A 149 15.77 -4.35 1.85
N LEU A 150 15.12 -4.20 0.71
CA LEU A 150 13.66 -4.25 0.62
C LEU A 150 13.23 -5.71 0.50
N VAL A 151 12.49 -6.18 1.50
CA VAL A 151 11.90 -7.53 1.54
C VAL A 151 10.41 -7.42 1.25
N ILE A 152 9.95 -8.19 0.27
CA ILE A 152 8.55 -8.27 -0.13
C ILE A 152 8.07 -9.70 0.10
N VAL A 153 7.07 -9.84 0.95
CA VAL A 153 6.42 -11.12 1.25
C VAL A 153 5.02 -11.09 0.69
N CYS A 154 4.70 -11.99 -0.24
CA CYS A 154 3.33 -12.18 -0.71
C CYS A 154 2.77 -13.47 -0.14
N THR A 155 1.54 -13.44 0.35
CA THR A 155 0.86 -14.59 0.95
C THR A 155 -0.55 -14.71 0.38
N CYS A 156 -0.88 -15.90 -0.11
CA CYS A 156 -2.23 -16.28 -0.52
C CYS A 156 -2.54 -17.64 0.10
N ASN A 157 -3.62 -17.73 0.89
CA ASN A 157 -3.91 -18.89 1.73
C ASN A 157 -2.66 -19.29 2.56
N ASN A 158 -2.21 -20.54 2.42
CA ASN A 158 -1.03 -21.07 3.14
C ASN A 158 0.27 -20.97 2.31
N VAL A 159 0.23 -20.34 1.13
CA VAL A 159 1.39 -20.21 0.25
C VAL A 159 2.01 -18.83 0.41
N LYS A 160 3.30 -18.82 0.75
CA LYS A 160 4.11 -17.61 0.91
C LYS A 160 5.24 -17.61 -0.11
N CYS A 161 5.50 -16.45 -0.71
CA CYS A 161 6.72 -16.17 -1.46
C CYS A 161 7.46 -14.97 -0.87
N THR A 162 8.78 -14.97 -1.03
CA THR A 162 9.64 -13.86 -0.58
C THR A 162 10.44 -13.37 -1.76
N ARG A 163 10.50 -12.04 -1.95
CA ARG A 163 11.33 -11.37 -2.95
C ARG A 163 12.22 -10.34 -2.24
N VAL A 164 13.49 -10.32 -2.59
CA VAL A 164 14.48 -9.43 -1.96
C VAL A 164 15.07 -8.51 -3.01
N TYR A 165 15.20 -7.25 -2.64
CA TYR A 165 15.75 -6.18 -3.46
C TYR A 165 16.82 -5.42 -2.68
N GLU A 166 17.82 -4.91 -3.40
CA GLU A 166 18.85 -4.02 -2.87
C GLU A 166 18.63 -2.59 -3.38
N LYS A 167 19.02 -1.61 -2.59
CA LYS A 167 18.90 -0.20 -2.99
C LYS A 167 19.78 0.04 -4.20
N ALA A 168 19.23 0.67 -5.24
CA ALA A 168 20.01 1.05 -6.41
C ALA A 168 21.05 2.11 -6.00
N ALA A 169 22.27 1.92 -6.50
CA ALA A 169 23.36 2.89 -6.36
C ALA A 169 23.09 4.17 -7.17
#